data_AF-A0A1X1WSK0-F1
#
_entry.id   AF-A0A1X1WSK0-F1
#
_cell.length_a   1.000
_cell.length_b   1.000
_cell.length_c   1.000
_cell.angle_alpha   90.00
_cell.angle_beta   90.00
_cell.angle_gamma   90.00
#
_symmetry.space_group_name_H-M   'P 1'
#
loop_
_entity.id
_entity.type
_entity.pdbx_description
1 polymer ?
#
loop_
_entity_poly.entity_id
_entity_poly.type
_entity_poly.pdbx_seq_one_letter_code
_entity_poly.pdbx_strand_id
1 'polypeptide(L)'
;MQLPALYKDTGYTLNHLVLDIGAGRIALPDIQRSFVWSSAKARDLLDSMYRGYAIGTIRLWETGVETGTWKIRDGEDRSPQHLIVDSQHG
;
A
#
# COMPACT_ATOMS: atom_id res chain seq x y z
N MET A 1 16.44 -18.68 19.80
CA MET A 1 15.42 -17.69 19.39
C MET A 1 15.62 -17.43 17.90
N GLN A 2 14.58 -17.62 17.09
CA GLN A 2 14.63 -17.33 15.66
C GLN A 2 14.33 -15.84 15.44
N LEU A 3 15.18 -15.15 14.67
CA LEU A 3 14.91 -13.77 14.26
C LEU A 3 13.62 -13.75 13.40
N PRO A 4 12.69 -12.80 13.64
CA PRO A 4 11.53 -12.65 12.78
C PRO A 4 11.99 -12.35 11.34
N ALA A 5 11.28 -12.90 10.37
CA ALA A 5 11.59 -12.65 8.96
C ALA A 5 11.41 -11.16 8.65
N LEU A 6 12.49 -10.50 8.23
CA LEU A 6 12.50 -9.08 7.89
C LEU A 6 11.68 -8.78 6.61
N TYR A 7 11.51 -9.79 5.76
CA TYR A 7 10.75 -9.72 4.51
C TYR A 7 9.90 -10.98 4.36
N LYS A 8 8.65 -10.81 3.94
CA LYS A 8 7.72 -11.90 3.64
C LYS A 8 7.03 -11.63 2.31
N ASP A 9 7.23 -12.52 1.35
CA ASP A 9 6.47 -12.51 0.10
C ASP A 9 5.05 -13.02 0.39
N THR A 10 4.03 -12.24 0.02
CA THR A 10 2.62 -12.56 0.27
C THR A 10 1.79 -12.32 -0.97
N GLY A 11 0.98 -13.31 -1.35
CA GLY A 11 0.01 -13.17 -2.42
C GLY A 11 -1.30 -12.57 -1.90
N TYR A 12 -1.55 -11.30 -2.20
CA TYR A 12 -2.85 -10.67 -2.00
C TYR A 12 -3.61 -10.58 -3.31
N THR A 13 -4.93 -10.75 -3.26
CA THR A 13 -5.77 -10.40 -4.41
C THR A 13 -5.89 -8.87 -4.49
N LEU A 14 -6.02 -8.32 -5.70
CA LEU A 14 -6.23 -6.88 -5.89
C LEU A 14 -7.46 -6.39 -5.11
N ASN A 15 -8.55 -7.17 -5.13
CA ASN A 15 -9.77 -6.83 -4.40
C ASN A 15 -9.54 -6.73 -2.89
N HIS A 16 -8.74 -7.64 -2.32
CA HIS A 16 -8.38 -7.57 -0.90
C HIS A 16 -7.65 -6.27 -0.56
N LEU A 17 -6.66 -5.87 -1.38
CA LEU A 17 -5.93 -4.63 -1.19
C LEU A 17 -6.84 -3.40 -1.27
N VAL A 18 -7.77 -3.36 -2.23
CA VAL A 18 -8.74 -2.25 -2.37
C VAL A 18 -9.65 -2.15 -1.15
N LEU A 19 -10.14 -3.28 -0.65
CA LEU A 19 -10.99 -3.32 0.55
C LEU A 19 -10.22 -2.86 1.80
N ASP A 20 -8.97 -3.25 1.95
CA ASP A 20 -8.11 -2.85 3.08
C ASP A 20 -7.78 -1.36 3.05
N ILE A 21 -7.55 -0.78 1.87
CA ILE A 21 -7.39 0.67 1.70
C ILE A 21 -8.69 1.39 2.07
N GLY A 22 -9.84 0.93 1.54
CA GLY A 22 -11.14 1.52 1.84
C GLY A 22 -11.53 1.43 3.32
N ALA A 23 -11.05 0.40 4.02
CA ALA A 23 -11.25 0.21 5.46
C ALA A 23 -10.19 0.90 6.34
N GLY A 24 -9.21 1.60 5.76
CA GLY A 24 -8.14 2.29 6.50
C GLY A 24 -7.09 1.36 7.13
N ARG A 25 -7.06 0.08 6.76
CA ARG A 25 -6.04 -0.88 7.24
C ARG A 25 -4.69 -0.69 6.54
N ILE A 26 -4.73 -0.27 5.27
CA ILE A 26 -3.56 0.12 4.47
C ILE A 26 -3.63 1.63 4.23
N ALA A 27 -2.56 2.35 4.54
CA ALA A 27 -2.46 3.79 4.34
C ALA A 27 -1.16 4.22 3.66
N LEU A 28 -1.13 5.48 3.22
CA LEU A 28 0.10 6.14 2.78
C LEU A 28 0.76 6.82 3.99
N PRO A 29 2.11 6.80 4.10
CA PRO A 29 2.81 7.56 5.12
C PRO A 29 2.79 9.07 4.82
N ASP A 30 2.95 9.90 5.84
CA ASP A 30 2.93 11.37 5.70
C ASP A 30 4.05 11.92 4.81
N ILE A 31 5.18 11.22 4.76
CA ILE A 31 6.32 11.56 3.90
C ILE A 31 6.10 11.17 2.42
N GLN A 32 4.93 10.61 2.08
CA GLN A 32 4.64 10.22 0.71
C GLN A 32 4.52 11.46 -0.18
N ARG A 33 5.35 11.51 -1.22
CA ARG A 33 5.26 12.55 -2.24
C ARG A 33 3.89 12.54 -2.92
N SER A 34 3.48 13.69 -3.43
CA SER A 34 2.27 13.80 -4.26
C SER A 34 2.28 12.81 -5.42
N PHE A 35 1.10 12.28 -5.76
CA PHE A 35 0.90 11.41 -6.90
C PHE A 35 1.29 12.12 -8.21
N VAL A 36 2.10 11.46 -9.05
CA VAL A 36 2.66 12.07 -10.27
C VAL A 36 2.33 11.34 -11.56
N TRP A 37 1.55 10.25 -11.51
CA TRP A 37 1.18 9.56 -12.73
C TRP A 37 0.13 10.33 -13.51
N SER A 38 0.33 10.41 -14.83
CA SER A 38 -0.70 10.87 -15.75
C SER A 38 -1.83 9.84 -15.84
N SER A 39 -3.02 10.29 -16.26
CA SER A 39 -4.15 9.39 -16.50
C SER A 39 -3.84 8.31 -17.55
N ALA A 40 -2.95 8.59 -18.50
CA ALA A 40 -2.49 7.62 -19.48
C ALA A 40 -1.70 6.48 -18.80
N LYS A 41 -0.72 6.81 -17.94
CA LYS A 41 0.07 5.81 -17.23
C LYS A 41 -0.78 4.93 -16.31
N ALA A 42 -1.77 5.52 -15.64
CA ALA A 42 -2.73 4.77 -14.84
C ALA A 42 -3.58 3.79 -15.68
N ARG A 43 -4.00 4.21 -16.88
CA ARG A 43 -4.72 3.34 -17.82
C ARG A 43 -3.86 2.20 -18.32
N ASP A 44 -2.61 2.46 -18.68
CA ASP A 44 -1.70 1.45 -19.23
C ASP A 44 -1.37 0.36 -18.19
N LEU A 45 -1.26 0.74 -16.91
CA LEU A 45 -1.16 -0.22 -15.82
C LEU A 45 -2.41 -1.09 -15.73
N LEU A 46 -3.61 -0.48 -15.78
CA LEU A 46 -4.87 -1.21 -15.73
C LEU A 46 -5.04 -2.17 -16.92
N ASP A 47 -4.67 -1.75 -18.13
CA ASP A 47 -4.68 -2.60 -19.33
C ASP A 47 -3.71 -3.77 -19.19
N SER A 48 -2.51 -3.54 -18.63
CA SER A 48 -1.55 -4.60 -18.33
C SER A 48 -2.09 -5.62 -17.33
N MET A 49 -2.75 -5.15 -16.25
CA MET A 49 -3.44 -6.04 -15.30
C MET A 49 -4.53 -6.87 -15.98
N TYR A 50 -5.35 -6.23 -16.82
CA TYR A 50 -6.44 -6.90 -17.53
C TYR A 50 -5.94 -7.97 -18.51
N ARG A 51 -4.80 -7.73 -19.17
CA ARG A 51 -4.16 -8.69 -20.09
C ARG A 51 -3.36 -9.78 -19.38
N GLY A 52 -3.20 -9.70 -18.05
CA GLY A 52 -2.40 -10.65 -17.28
C GLY A 52 -0.89 -10.47 -17.44
N TYR A 53 -0.42 -9.29 -17.86
CA TYR A 53 0.99 -8.97 -17.88
C TYR A 53 1.52 -8.72 -16.47
N ALA A 54 2.80 -9.02 -16.23
CA ALA A 54 3.44 -8.77 -14.95
C ALA A 54 3.54 -7.26 -14.68
N ILE A 55 3.00 -6.82 -13.53
CA ILE A 55 2.93 -5.40 -13.12
C ILE A 55 3.89 -5.02 -11.98
N GLY A 56 4.72 -5.98 -11.52
CA GLY A 56 5.64 -5.80 -10.40
C GLY A 56 5.02 -6.12 -9.04
N THR A 57 5.65 -5.61 -7.98
CA THR A 57 5.23 -5.80 -6.58
C THR A 57 5.12 -4.46 -5.87
N ILE A 58 4.26 -4.39 -4.84
CA ILE A 58 4.19 -3.26 -3.92
C ILE A 58 4.81 -3.65 -2.58
N ARG A 59 5.43 -2.69 -1.88
CA ARG A 59 6.02 -2.92 -0.56
C ARG A 59 5.15 -2.33 0.53
N LEU A 60 4.75 -3.18 1.47
CA LEU A 60 4.01 -2.83 2.67
C LEU A 60 4.94 -2.93 3.87
N TRP A 61 4.92 -1.92 4.73
CA TRP A 61 5.54 -1.97 6.04
C TRP A 61 4.46 -2.23 7.09
N GLU A 62 4.56 -3.36 7.78
CA GLU A 62 3.74 -3.67 8.95
C GLU A 62 4.17 -2.80 10.14
N THR A 63 3.28 -1.91 10.57
CA THR A 63 3.53 -1.04 11.70
C THR A 63 3.18 -1.80 12.98
N GLY A 64 4.21 -2.14 13.76
CA GLY A 64 4.01 -2.58 15.13
C GLY A 64 3.23 -1.49 15.89
N VAL A 65 2.20 -1.93 16.62
CA VAL A 65 1.33 -1.16 17.52
C VAL A 65 2.09 0.00 18.20
N GLU A 66 1.49 1.21 18.15
CA GLU A 66 1.93 2.48 18.78
C GLU A 66 3.15 3.24 18.19
N THR A 67 3.23 3.51 16.89
CA THR A 67 4.21 4.51 16.40
C THR A 67 3.59 5.61 15.54
N GLY A 68 3.17 6.69 16.22
CA GLY A 68 3.28 8.08 15.75
C GLY A 68 2.74 8.46 14.37
N THR A 69 1.70 7.81 13.87
CA THR A 69 1.06 8.19 12.60
C THR A 69 0.09 9.35 12.86
N TRP A 70 0.34 10.51 12.26
CA TRP A 70 -0.56 11.66 12.33
C TRP A 70 -1.82 11.37 11.51
N LYS A 71 -2.98 11.75 12.07
CA LYS A 71 -4.31 11.30 11.64
C LYS A 71 -4.76 12.04 10.36
N ILE A 72 -4.86 11.34 9.24
CA ILE A 72 -5.52 11.84 8.03
C ILE A 72 -6.99 11.41 8.07
N ARG A 73 -7.80 12.10 8.89
CA ARG A 73 -9.29 12.12 8.98
C ARG A 73 -9.74 12.03 10.43
N ASP A 74 -10.54 13.02 10.84
CA ASP A 74 -11.26 13.00 12.10
C ASP A 74 -12.43 12.01 11.97
N GLY A 75 -12.16 10.73 12.23
CA GLY A 75 -13.14 9.66 12.06
C GLY A 75 -12.56 8.24 12.07
N GLU A 76 -12.78 7.57 13.20
CA GLU A 76 -12.50 6.17 13.58
C GLU A 76 -11.05 5.82 13.97
N ASP A 77 -10.96 5.22 15.17
CA ASP A 77 -9.81 5.06 16.05
C ASP A 77 -8.88 3.89 15.65
N ARG A 78 -8.57 3.75 14.35
CA ARG A 78 -7.73 2.65 13.87
C ARG A 78 -6.44 3.18 13.26
N SER A 79 -5.34 2.99 13.98
CA SER A 79 -3.99 3.10 13.40
C SER A 79 -3.86 2.08 12.26
N PRO A 80 -3.38 2.49 11.06
CA PRO A 80 -3.21 1.56 9.95
C PRO A 80 -2.24 0.45 10.38
N GLN A 81 -2.49 -0.79 9.95
CA GLN A 81 -1.59 -1.92 10.24
C GLN A 81 -0.46 -2.00 9.20
N HIS A 82 -0.69 -1.43 8.02
CA HIS A 82 0.25 -1.43 6.92
C HIS A 82 0.38 -0.05 6.29
N LEU A 83 1.62 0.37 6.04
CA LEU A 83 1.95 1.55 5.26
C LEU A 83 2.53 1.14 3.91
N ILE A 84 2.08 1.78 2.83
CA ILE A 84 2.71 1.62 1.51
C ILE A 84 3.98 2.46 1.48
N VAL A 85 5.15 1.81 1.40
CA VAL A 85 6.46 2.50 1.46
C VAL A 85 7.10 2.65 0.09
N ASP A 86 6.67 1.88 -0.91
CA ASP A 86 7.19 2.01 -2.27
C ASP A 86 6.11 1.67 -3.32
N SER A 87 6.06 2.47 -4.40
CA SER A 87 5.26 2.23 -5.62
C SER A 87 5.13 3.44 -6.56
N GLN A 88 5.64 4.64 -6.21
CA GLN A 88 5.40 5.87 -6.99
C GLN A 88 6.60 6.39 -7.80
N HIS A 89 7.67 5.58 -7.90
CA HIS A 89 8.81 5.94 -8.75
C HIS A 89 8.50 5.58 -10.21
N GLY A 90 8.80 6.55 -11.09
CA GLY A 90 8.44 6.55 -12.50
C GLY A 90 9.08 5.43 -13.28
#